data_AF-A0A2T1DR27-F1
#
_entry.id   AF-A0A2T1DR27-F1
#
_cell.length_a   1.000
_cell.length_b   1.000
_cell.length_c   1.000
_cell.angle_alpha   90.00
_cell.angle_beta   90.00
_cell.angle_gamma   90.00
#
_symmetry.space_group_name_H-M   'P 1'
#
loop_
_entity.id
_entity.type
_entity.pdbx_description
1 polymer ?
#
loop_
_entity_poly.entity_id
_entity_poly.type
_entity_poly.pdbx_seq_one_letter_code
_entity_poly.pdbx_strand_id
1 'polypeptide(L)'
;PINLGSGESRSGINFGNFQNISISGSKFNDLNNNGVLDAQEPLLPNWQVFLDANGDDSLGAGEVNTSTDSLGGYNFANLGPGTYRVREVNQPGWTQTTANPADIVAVSGGTNTSNINFGNFLGQIQPPTPTPTPPPQAGEDADCICSQIVLPSLSSIRGQNSVANTRNGTNGNDTILGTNNGEEINGFDGDDLLAGLRGNDNIYGGLNSNFPVGPNIDRDLLFGNEGNDYLNGVAGDDLIFAGENDDVVYGGKDDDVIFGDKNSDTLIGDQGNDTIYGGTLNPFDPDLTGNDLLFGLAGDDFLSGGQNQDTIAGGDGNDTVRAGKGDDVVLGESGNNLLFGDEGNDTICCGDGEDTVYGDIGSRLPVGSAGGQDQICGGLGNDLLFGNEGQDTVNGDAGNDTLYGGKDEDSLLGGAGDDFLFGDEGNDTLIGGTGNDRFILGLDLGSETILDFQYGLDSIGLIGGLNFSQLSIVAENSSTLIRVTGSGQLLATLSNVPASAITATDFTFL
;
A
#
# COMPACT_ATOMS: atom_id res chain seq x y z
N PRO A 1 57.64 24.50 -18.87
CA PRO A 1 58.94 24.54 -19.60
C PRO A 1 60.12 24.50 -18.62
N ILE A 2 61.07 23.58 -18.82
CA ILE A 2 62.31 23.55 -18.02
C ILE A 2 63.30 24.48 -18.71
N ASN A 3 63.69 25.54 -18.02
CA ASN A 3 64.72 26.46 -18.51
C ASN A 3 66.05 26.10 -17.85
N LEU A 4 67.09 25.93 -18.66
CA LEU A 4 68.45 25.64 -18.22
C LEU A 4 69.42 26.66 -18.79
N GLY A 5 70.39 27.07 -17.98
CA GLY A 5 71.57 27.79 -18.45
C GLY A 5 72.60 26.86 -19.07
N SER A 6 73.53 27.42 -19.85
CA SER A 6 74.66 26.66 -20.40
C SER A 6 75.50 26.03 -19.28
N GLY A 7 75.53 24.70 -19.22
CA GLY A 7 76.33 23.92 -18.25
C GLY A 7 75.53 23.35 -17.07
N GLU A 8 74.23 23.65 -16.95
CA GLU A 8 73.38 23.11 -15.89
C GLU A 8 72.77 21.76 -16.26
N SER A 9 72.67 20.85 -15.29
CA SER A 9 71.94 19.58 -15.41
C SER A 9 70.85 19.54 -14.35
N ARG A 10 69.68 19.02 -14.71
CA ARG A 10 68.56 18.83 -13.78
C ARG A 10 68.14 17.36 -13.79
N SER A 11 68.24 16.72 -12.64
CA SER A 11 67.77 15.35 -12.39
C SER A 11 66.50 15.36 -11.53
N GLY A 12 65.87 14.20 -11.33
CA GLY A 12 64.64 14.06 -10.54
C GLY A 12 63.38 14.56 -11.25
N ILE A 13 63.44 14.74 -12.57
CA ILE A 13 62.25 15.01 -13.39
C ILE A 13 61.63 13.66 -13.73
N ASN A 14 60.63 13.28 -12.92
CA ASN A 14 59.92 12.02 -13.06
C ASN A 14 58.66 12.22 -13.91
N PHE A 15 58.43 11.31 -14.85
CA PHE A 15 57.15 11.20 -15.55
C PHE A 15 56.29 10.16 -14.85
N GLY A 16 55.06 10.52 -14.51
CA GLY A 16 54.05 9.59 -14.02
C GLY A 16 52.99 9.42 -15.09
N ASN A 17 52.68 8.17 -15.45
CA ASN A 17 51.55 7.81 -16.28
C ASN A 17 50.66 6.85 -15.48
N PHE A 18 49.35 6.94 -15.65
CA PHE A 18 48.42 5.92 -15.17
C PHE A 18 47.87 5.13 -16.36
N GLN A 19 47.47 3.88 -16.11
CA GLN A 19 46.68 3.12 -17.07
C GLN A 19 45.21 3.53 -16.92
N ASN A 20 44.56 3.81 -18.03
CA ASN A 20 43.15 4.17 -18.05
C ASN A 20 42.28 3.05 -17.43
N ILE A 21 41.18 3.48 -16.82
CA ILE A 21 40.20 2.63 -16.17
C ILE A 21 38.91 2.66 -16.97
N SER A 22 38.11 1.60 -16.83
CA SER A 22 36.74 1.55 -17.29
C SER A 22 35.76 1.15 -16.20
N ILE A 23 34.54 1.67 -16.30
CA ILE A 23 33.39 1.27 -15.48
C ILE A 23 32.28 0.84 -16.43
N SER A 24 31.76 -0.37 -16.24
CA SER A 24 30.78 -0.99 -17.13
C SER A 24 29.70 -1.77 -16.38
N GLY A 25 28.58 -1.95 -17.05
CA GLY A 25 27.44 -2.69 -16.53
C GLY A 25 26.33 -2.80 -17.56
N SER A 26 25.19 -3.35 -17.14
CA SER A 26 24.05 -3.60 -18.00
C SER A 26 22.79 -2.96 -17.45
N LYS A 27 21.93 -2.50 -18.35
CA LYS A 27 20.57 -2.07 -18.06
C LYS A 27 19.61 -3.19 -18.44
N PHE A 28 18.65 -3.49 -17.57
CA PHE A 28 17.69 -4.56 -17.80
C PHE A 28 16.29 -4.20 -17.33
N ASN A 29 15.31 -4.87 -17.92
CA ASN A 29 13.92 -4.85 -17.49
C ASN A 29 13.76 -5.89 -16.39
N ASP A 30 13.63 -5.42 -15.16
CA ASP A 30 13.47 -6.25 -13.97
C ASP A 30 12.01 -6.71 -13.90
N LEU A 31 11.76 -7.93 -14.38
CA LEU A 31 10.39 -8.43 -14.58
C LEU A 31 9.77 -8.98 -13.30
N ASN A 32 10.58 -9.31 -12.31
CA ASN A 32 10.15 -9.89 -11.05
C ASN A 32 10.43 -8.98 -9.84
N ASN A 33 10.88 -7.75 -10.09
CA ASN A 33 11.13 -6.70 -9.11
C ASN A 33 12.12 -7.10 -8.01
N ASN A 34 13.09 -7.96 -8.31
CA ASN A 34 14.05 -8.47 -7.32
C ASN A 34 15.38 -7.70 -7.28
N GLY A 35 15.57 -6.73 -8.18
CA GLY A 35 16.79 -5.91 -8.28
C GLY A 35 18.02 -6.68 -8.78
N VAL A 36 17.86 -7.88 -9.33
CA VAL A 36 18.94 -8.78 -9.75
C VAL A 36 18.74 -9.20 -11.20
N LEU A 37 19.75 -8.95 -12.04
CA LEU A 37 19.72 -9.37 -13.44
C LEU A 37 19.66 -10.91 -13.58
N ASP A 38 18.47 -11.41 -13.91
CA ASP A 38 18.18 -12.83 -14.14
C ASP A 38 18.27 -13.23 -15.62
N ALA A 39 18.42 -14.53 -15.88
CA ALA A 39 18.63 -15.05 -17.25
C ALA A 39 17.44 -14.84 -18.20
N GLN A 40 16.25 -14.52 -17.68
CA GLN A 40 15.02 -14.32 -18.44
C GLN A 40 14.70 -12.84 -18.70
N GLU A 41 15.51 -11.93 -18.18
CA GLU A 41 15.23 -10.50 -18.19
C GLU A 41 15.79 -9.81 -19.44
N PRO A 42 14.94 -9.06 -20.18
CA PRO A 42 15.39 -8.32 -21.35
C PRO A 42 16.38 -7.21 -20.99
N LEU A 43 17.49 -7.12 -21.73
CA LEU A 43 18.43 -6.00 -21.64
C LEU A 43 17.89 -4.79 -22.41
N LEU A 44 18.05 -3.58 -21.86
CA LEU A 44 17.42 -2.36 -22.38
C LEU A 44 18.43 -1.45 -23.10
N PRO A 45 18.29 -1.25 -24.43
CA PRO A 45 19.16 -0.37 -25.21
C PRO A 45 18.79 1.12 -25.09
N ASN A 46 19.72 1.99 -25.46
CA ASN A 46 19.55 3.46 -25.51
C ASN A 46 19.21 4.15 -24.18
N TRP A 47 19.56 3.55 -23.05
CA TRP A 47 19.37 4.12 -21.73
C TRP A 47 20.54 5.02 -21.34
N GLN A 48 20.28 6.23 -20.84
CA GLN A 48 21.36 7.13 -20.42
C GLN A 48 21.88 6.78 -19.03
N VAL A 49 23.21 6.66 -18.93
CA VAL A 49 23.94 6.46 -17.69
C VAL A 49 25.02 7.54 -17.61
N PHE A 50 25.26 8.08 -16.42
CA PHE A 50 26.20 9.20 -16.22
C PHE A 50 27.04 9.06 -14.95
N LEU A 51 28.11 9.85 -14.90
CA LEU A 51 28.96 10.03 -13.75
C LEU A 51 28.55 11.32 -13.03
N ASP A 52 27.85 11.16 -11.91
CA ASP A 52 27.34 12.25 -11.08
C ASP A 52 28.51 12.91 -10.33
N ALA A 53 28.92 14.09 -10.80
CA ALA A 53 30.09 14.79 -10.32
C ALA A 53 29.76 15.81 -9.21
N ASN A 54 28.51 16.28 -9.16
CA ASN A 54 28.05 17.28 -8.19
C ASN A 54 27.25 16.68 -7.03
N GLY A 55 26.83 15.43 -7.15
CA GLY A 55 26.17 14.64 -6.13
C GLY A 55 24.68 14.92 -5.98
N ASP A 56 24.02 15.41 -7.04
CA ASP A 56 22.58 15.76 -7.02
C ASP A 56 21.67 14.68 -7.61
N ASP A 57 22.23 13.50 -7.96
CA ASP A 57 21.53 12.37 -8.55
C ASP A 57 20.80 12.69 -9.87
N SER A 58 21.18 13.78 -10.56
CA SER A 58 20.57 14.23 -11.81
C SER A 58 21.61 14.53 -12.89
N LEU A 59 21.30 14.25 -14.16
CA LEU A 59 22.24 14.50 -15.26
C LEU A 59 22.38 16.01 -15.55
N GLY A 60 23.48 16.59 -15.10
CA GLY A 60 23.82 18.00 -15.25
C GLY A 60 24.66 18.34 -16.49
N ALA A 61 24.74 19.64 -16.80
CA ALA A 61 25.56 20.13 -17.89
C ALA A 61 27.07 19.99 -17.60
N GLY A 62 27.76 19.19 -18.41
CA GLY A 62 29.21 18.97 -18.30
C GLY A 62 29.60 17.64 -17.65
N GLU A 63 28.63 16.84 -17.22
CA GLU A 63 28.86 15.50 -16.70
C GLU A 63 29.09 14.48 -17.81
N VAL A 64 29.95 13.50 -17.51
CA VAL A 64 30.28 12.44 -18.46
C VAL A 64 29.11 11.45 -18.48
N ASN A 65 28.51 11.26 -19.65
CA ASN A 65 27.42 10.32 -19.85
C ASN A 65 27.66 9.43 -21.08
N THR A 66 26.96 8.31 -21.11
CA THR A 66 26.91 7.38 -22.23
C THR A 66 25.52 6.78 -22.33
N SER A 67 25.26 6.01 -23.39
CA SER A 67 24.02 5.28 -23.56
C SER A 67 24.27 3.79 -23.71
N THR A 68 23.35 2.97 -23.21
CA THR A 68 23.44 1.52 -23.37
C THR A 68 23.35 1.12 -24.84
N ASP A 69 24.12 0.12 -25.23
CA ASP A 69 24.15 -0.41 -26.60
C ASP A 69 22.94 -1.31 -26.90
N SER A 70 22.91 -1.91 -28.10
CA SER A 70 21.82 -2.82 -28.52
C SER A 70 21.67 -4.08 -27.67
N LEU A 71 22.65 -4.36 -26.79
CA LEU A 71 22.64 -5.46 -25.85
C LEU A 71 22.47 -4.95 -24.40
N GLY A 72 22.06 -3.70 -24.21
CA GLY A 72 21.84 -3.05 -22.92
C GLY A 72 23.11 -2.79 -22.10
N GLY A 73 24.30 -2.94 -22.67
CA GLY A 73 25.56 -2.69 -21.98
C GLY A 73 26.01 -1.23 -22.09
N TYR A 74 26.56 -0.66 -21.02
CA TYR A 74 27.21 0.66 -21.05
C TYR A 74 28.67 0.56 -20.59
N ASN A 75 29.50 1.52 -21.03
CA ASN A 75 30.91 1.56 -20.67
C ASN A 75 31.48 2.98 -20.66
N PHE A 76 31.98 3.42 -19.50
CA PHE A 76 32.82 4.60 -19.39
C PHE A 76 34.28 4.18 -19.55
N ALA A 77 34.89 4.49 -20.68
CA ALA A 77 36.30 4.22 -20.95
C ALA A 77 37.18 5.45 -20.70
N ASN A 78 38.49 5.22 -20.61
CA ASN A 78 39.50 6.28 -20.51
C ASN A 78 39.43 7.13 -19.23
N LEU A 79 38.95 6.54 -18.14
CA LEU A 79 38.90 7.19 -16.83
C LEU A 79 40.27 7.17 -16.15
N GLY A 80 40.55 8.19 -15.35
CA GLY A 80 41.72 8.24 -14.49
C GLY A 80 41.45 7.64 -13.11
N PRO A 81 42.46 7.60 -12.22
CA PRO A 81 42.22 7.34 -10.80
C PRO A 81 41.33 8.45 -10.21
N GLY A 82 40.31 8.06 -9.44
CA GLY A 82 39.31 8.98 -8.91
C GLY A 82 38.16 8.25 -8.22
N THR A 83 37.23 9.01 -7.66
CA THR A 83 35.95 8.50 -7.14
C THR A 83 34.87 8.80 -8.15
N TYR A 84 34.07 7.79 -8.49
CA TYR A 84 33.04 7.87 -9.50
C TYR A 84 31.70 7.43 -8.93
N ARG A 85 30.70 8.30 -9.01
CA ARG A 85 29.32 7.99 -8.69
C ARG A 85 28.58 7.71 -9.99
N VAL A 86 28.09 6.49 -10.15
CA VAL A 86 27.38 6.09 -11.37
C VAL A 86 25.89 6.17 -11.11
N ARG A 87 25.17 6.86 -12.00
CA ARG A 87 23.74 7.04 -11.96
C ARG A 87 23.14 6.78 -13.32
N GLU A 88 21.86 6.44 -13.31
CA GLU A 88 21.06 6.36 -14.52
C GLU A 88 20.10 7.53 -14.62
N VAL A 89 19.69 7.87 -15.85
CA VAL A 89 18.59 8.80 -16.06
C VAL A 89 17.31 7.97 -16.14
N ASN A 90 16.45 8.09 -15.13
CA ASN A 90 15.19 7.38 -15.15
C ASN A 90 14.31 7.83 -16.34
N GLN A 91 13.62 6.90 -16.99
CA GLN A 91 12.75 7.20 -18.12
C GLN A 91 11.29 7.27 -17.68
N PRO A 92 10.46 8.14 -18.28
CA PRO A 92 9.02 8.15 -18.02
C PRO A 92 8.41 6.76 -18.20
N GLY A 93 7.65 6.32 -17.20
CA GLY A 93 7.01 5.00 -17.19
C GLY A 93 7.91 3.87 -16.75
N TRP A 94 9.13 4.17 -16.31
CA TRP A 94 10.00 3.18 -15.72
C TRP A 94 10.28 3.52 -14.26
N THR A 95 10.28 2.50 -13.41
CA THR A 95 10.62 2.59 -11.99
C THR A 95 11.94 1.86 -11.77
N GLN A 96 12.92 2.51 -11.14
CA GLN A 96 14.21 1.89 -10.84
C GLN A 96 14.08 0.91 -9.68
N THR A 97 14.49 -0.34 -9.89
CA THR A 97 14.38 -1.44 -8.92
C THR A 97 15.72 -1.79 -8.27
N THR A 98 16.85 -1.49 -8.94
CA THR A 98 18.18 -1.60 -8.32
C THR A 98 18.53 -0.36 -7.50
N ALA A 99 18.99 -0.54 -6.27
CA ALA A 99 19.58 0.54 -5.48
C ALA A 99 20.74 1.22 -6.21
N ASN A 100 20.86 2.54 -6.05
CA ASN A 100 21.95 3.29 -6.66
C ASN A 100 23.32 2.75 -6.20
N PRO A 101 24.27 2.51 -7.13
CA PRO A 101 25.59 2.02 -6.76
C PRO A 101 26.31 2.96 -5.79
N ALA A 102 27.02 2.37 -4.83
CA ALA A 102 27.95 3.09 -3.98
C ALA A 102 29.10 3.71 -4.81
N ASP A 103 29.72 4.76 -4.28
CA ASP A 103 30.82 5.46 -4.94
C ASP A 103 32.00 4.52 -5.24
N ILE A 104 32.37 4.44 -6.52
CA ILE A 104 33.46 3.58 -6.99
C ILE A 104 34.78 4.32 -6.80
N VAL A 105 35.58 3.87 -5.84
CA VAL A 105 36.87 4.46 -5.48
C VAL A 105 38.01 3.77 -6.22
N ALA A 106 38.44 4.35 -7.33
CA ALA A 106 39.50 3.84 -8.19
C ALA A 106 40.86 4.48 -7.84
N VAL A 107 41.55 3.96 -6.83
CA VAL A 107 42.82 4.53 -6.30
C VAL A 107 44.07 4.21 -7.13
N SER A 108 43.99 3.32 -8.12
CA SER A 108 45.13 2.97 -8.98
C SER A 108 44.72 2.71 -10.42
N GLY A 109 45.53 3.22 -11.38
CA GLY A 109 45.28 3.05 -12.81
C GLY A 109 45.24 1.58 -13.23
N GLY A 110 44.31 1.23 -14.13
CA GLY A 110 44.12 -0.11 -14.68
C GLY A 110 43.10 -1.00 -13.95
N THR A 111 42.45 -0.52 -12.89
CA THR A 111 41.44 -1.30 -12.12
C THR A 111 40.04 -1.09 -12.70
N ASN A 112 39.66 -1.90 -13.69
CA ASN A 112 38.32 -1.84 -14.29
C ASN A 112 37.25 -2.38 -13.33
N THR A 113 36.09 -1.74 -13.32
CA THR A 113 34.92 -2.17 -12.54
C THR A 113 33.80 -2.58 -13.51
N SER A 114 33.21 -3.75 -13.29
CA SER A 114 32.14 -4.31 -14.12
C SER A 114 30.95 -4.74 -13.27
N ASN A 115 29.83 -5.11 -13.91
CA ASN A 115 28.60 -5.57 -13.26
C ASN A 115 27.91 -4.51 -12.38
N ILE A 116 28.06 -3.24 -12.74
CA ILE A 116 27.29 -2.15 -12.14
C ILE A 116 25.97 -2.07 -12.89
N ASN A 117 24.99 -2.87 -12.49
CA ASN A 117 23.77 -3.03 -13.27
C ASN A 117 22.65 -2.13 -12.75
N PHE A 118 21.78 -1.72 -13.67
CA PHE A 118 20.57 -0.96 -13.38
C PHE A 118 19.34 -1.75 -13.85
N GLY A 119 18.51 -2.17 -12.91
CA GLY A 119 17.24 -2.87 -13.16
C GLY A 119 16.12 -1.86 -13.05
N ASN A 120 15.24 -1.81 -14.04
CA ASN A 120 14.01 -0.99 -13.99
C ASN A 120 12.83 -1.82 -14.45
N PHE A 121 11.68 -1.53 -13.89
CA PHE A 121 10.39 -2.10 -14.26
C PHE A 121 9.61 -1.06 -15.08
N LEU A 122 8.99 -1.46 -16.20
CA LEU A 122 8.13 -0.58 -17.01
C LEU A 122 6.70 -0.57 -16.42
N GLY A 123 6.38 0.44 -15.63
CA GLY A 123 5.00 0.77 -15.27
C GLY A 123 4.27 1.30 -16.51
N GLN A 124 3.14 0.70 -16.88
CA GLN A 124 2.35 1.20 -18.00
C GLN A 124 1.75 2.57 -17.67
N ILE A 125 2.33 3.65 -18.18
CA ILE A 125 1.63 4.93 -18.34
C ILE A 125 1.02 4.97 -19.73
N GLN A 126 -0.31 4.95 -19.81
CA GLN A 126 -1.08 5.18 -21.03
C GLN A 126 -1.78 6.54 -20.95
N PRO A 127 -1.44 7.55 -21.79
CA PRO A 127 -2.31 8.69 -22.03
C PRO A 127 -3.44 8.31 -23.02
N PRO A 128 -4.63 8.92 -22.93
CA PRO A 128 -5.84 8.41 -23.55
C PRO A 128 -5.83 8.62 -25.07
N THR A 129 -6.14 7.57 -25.83
CA THR A 129 -6.62 7.67 -27.21
C THR A 129 -7.65 6.56 -27.41
N PRO A 130 -8.86 6.88 -27.89
CA PRO A 130 -10.02 6.00 -27.76
C PRO A 130 -9.82 4.75 -28.62
N THR A 131 -9.85 3.59 -27.98
CA THR A 131 -9.78 2.30 -28.67
C THR A 131 -11.07 1.53 -28.36
N PRO A 132 -11.74 0.97 -29.38
CA PRO A 132 -13.09 0.43 -29.27
C PRO A 132 -13.15 -0.74 -28.29
N THR A 133 -14.22 -0.73 -27.50
CA THR A 133 -14.62 -1.74 -26.53
C THR A 133 -14.48 -3.15 -27.10
N PRO A 134 -13.63 -4.02 -26.54
CA PRO A 134 -13.78 -5.45 -26.74
C PRO A 134 -15.04 -5.91 -26.00
N PRO A 135 -15.82 -6.85 -26.55
CA PRO A 135 -16.99 -7.36 -25.84
C PRO A 135 -16.56 -8.03 -24.53
N PRO A 136 -17.37 -7.91 -23.47
CA PRO A 136 -16.98 -8.27 -22.11
C PRO A 136 -16.64 -9.76 -22.05
N GLN A 137 -15.44 -10.04 -21.55
CA GLN A 137 -15.01 -11.39 -21.26
C GLN A 137 -15.24 -11.62 -19.77
N ALA A 138 -16.35 -12.29 -19.45
CA ALA A 138 -16.62 -12.75 -18.09
C ALA A 138 -15.51 -13.70 -17.63
N GLY A 139 -14.86 -13.36 -16.51
CA GLY A 139 -13.97 -14.24 -15.76
C GLY A 139 -12.70 -13.55 -15.26
N GLU A 140 -12.64 -13.41 -13.93
CA GLU A 140 -11.49 -13.05 -13.08
C GLU A 140 -11.08 -11.57 -13.10
N ASP A 141 -11.66 -10.82 -12.15
CA ASP A 141 -10.98 -9.92 -11.20
C ASP A 141 -9.56 -9.47 -11.60
N ALA A 142 -9.48 -8.67 -12.67
CA ALA A 142 -8.22 -8.12 -13.17
C ALA A 142 -7.97 -6.68 -12.68
N ASP A 143 -8.92 -6.11 -11.93
CA ASP A 143 -8.96 -4.70 -11.57
C ASP A 143 -8.74 -4.46 -10.05
N CYS A 144 -8.86 -5.48 -9.19
CA CYS A 144 -8.51 -5.48 -7.76
C CYS A 144 -7.02 -5.83 -7.57
N ILE A 145 -6.22 -4.97 -6.93
CA ILE A 145 -4.82 -5.29 -6.58
C ILE A 145 -4.70 -6.28 -5.40
N CYS A 146 -5.83 -6.68 -4.84
CA CYS A 146 -6.01 -7.53 -3.68
C CYS A 146 -5.24 -8.85 -3.77
N SER A 147 -5.31 -9.49 -4.94
CA SER A 147 -4.58 -10.74 -5.23
C SER A 147 -3.05 -10.59 -5.32
N GLN A 148 -2.55 -9.35 -5.38
CA GLN A 148 -1.12 -9.03 -5.44
C GLN A 148 -0.52 -8.74 -4.06
N ILE A 149 -1.37 -8.55 -3.04
CA ILE A 149 -0.93 -8.32 -1.67
C ILE A 149 -0.45 -9.65 -1.09
N VAL A 150 0.79 -9.69 -0.63
CA VAL A 150 1.40 -10.88 -0.02
C VAL A 150 1.87 -10.53 1.37
N LEU A 151 1.10 -10.98 2.38
CA LEU A 151 1.50 -10.87 3.77
C LEU A 151 2.62 -11.87 4.11
N PRO A 152 3.51 -11.54 5.05
CA PRO A 152 4.47 -12.50 5.56
C PRO A 152 3.73 -13.68 6.22
N SER A 153 4.23 -14.89 6.02
CA SER A 153 3.67 -16.04 6.73
C SER A 153 3.87 -15.87 8.24
N LEU A 154 2.82 -16.07 9.03
CA LEU A 154 2.92 -16.09 10.50
C LEU A 154 4.04 -17.02 11.01
N SER A 155 4.26 -18.14 10.33
CA SER A 155 5.35 -19.08 10.66
C SER A 155 6.78 -18.52 10.46
N SER A 156 6.91 -17.43 9.71
CA SER A 156 8.16 -16.71 9.48
C SER A 156 8.41 -15.58 10.48
N ILE A 157 7.36 -15.12 11.15
CA ILE A 157 7.41 -14.12 12.23
C ILE A 157 7.94 -14.85 13.48
N ARG A 158 9.19 -14.55 13.86
CA ARG A 158 9.85 -15.17 15.03
C ARG A 158 10.47 -14.10 15.89
N GLY A 159 9.99 -13.95 17.12
CA GLY A 159 10.70 -13.16 18.13
C GLY A 159 11.69 -14.01 18.92
N GLN A 160 12.72 -14.54 18.25
CA GLN A 160 13.83 -15.14 18.98
C GLN A 160 14.99 -14.16 19.05
N ASN A 161 15.00 -13.38 20.14
CA ASN A 161 16.16 -12.61 20.52
C ASN A 161 17.22 -13.48 21.22
N SER A 162 18.48 -13.09 21.10
CA SER A 162 19.58 -13.77 21.80
C SER A 162 19.53 -13.46 23.30
N VAL A 163 19.00 -14.37 24.10
CA VAL A 163 18.85 -14.17 25.54
C VAL A 163 20.15 -14.39 26.31
N ALA A 164 20.46 -13.46 27.23
CA ALA A 164 21.62 -13.55 28.12
C ALA A 164 21.30 -14.32 29.42
N ASN A 165 20.06 -14.23 29.92
CA ASN A 165 19.60 -14.86 31.17
C ASN A 165 18.10 -15.16 31.14
N THR A 166 17.64 -16.12 31.96
CA THR A 166 16.22 -16.48 32.11
C THR A 166 15.73 -16.17 33.54
N ARG A 167 14.51 -15.63 33.66
CA ARG A 167 13.78 -15.35 34.91
C ARG A 167 12.43 -16.05 34.85
N ASN A 168 12.15 -16.87 35.87
CA ASN A 168 10.91 -17.64 35.93
C ASN A 168 10.12 -17.25 37.18
N GLY A 169 8.82 -17.07 37.01
CA GLY A 169 7.83 -16.98 38.06
C GLY A 169 7.46 -18.34 38.64
N THR A 170 6.28 -18.39 39.21
CA THR A 170 5.64 -19.50 39.89
C THR A 170 4.23 -19.70 39.31
N ASN A 171 3.49 -20.70 39.77
CA ASN A 171 2.12 -20.92 39.31
C ASN A 171 1.09 -20.03 40.06
N GLY A 172 1.48 -18.82 40.43
CA GLY A 172 0.56 -17.85 41.00
C GLY A 172 1.11 -16.45 40.81
N ASN A 173 0.25 -15.45 40.94
CA ASN A 173 0.51 -14.06 40.56
C ASN A 173 1.88 -13.54 41.00
N ASP A 174 2.73 -13.28 40.02
CA ASP A 174 4.09 -12.83 40.16
C ASP A 174 4.27 -11.38 39.67
N THR A 175 5.38 -10.77 40.10
CA THR A 175 5.84 -9.49 39.56
C THR A 175 7.31 -9.65 39.23
N ILE A 176 7.62 -9.69 37.94
CA ILE A 176 8.96 -9.93 37.44
C ILE A 176 9.42 -8.70 36.66
N LEU A 177 10.51 -8.11 37.15
CA LEU A 177 11.20 -7.03 36.46
C LEU A 177 12.51 -7.56 35.88
N GLY A 178 12.71 -7.31 34.59
CA GLY A 178 13.92 -7.59 33.84
C GLY A 178 15.07 -6.67 34.22
N THR A 179 16.07 -6.58 33.37
CA THR A 179 17.21 -5.67 33.56
C THR A 179 17.50 -4.87 32.29
N ASN A 180 18.74 -4.45 32.11
CA ASN A 180 19.13 -3.72 30.91
C ASN A 180 19.78 -4.63 29.86
N ASN A 181 19.57 -5.95 29.95
CA ASN A 181 20.10 -6.93 29.01
C ASN A 181 18.92 -7.76 28.51
N GLY A 182 19.01 -8.24 27.27
CA GLY A 182 18.03 -9.16 26.72
C GLY A 182 17.90 -10.45 27.53
N GLU A 183 16.68 -10.75 27.95
CA GLU A 183 16.30 -11.77 28.92
C GLU A 183 15.11 -12.59 28.43
N GLU A 184 14.94 -13.78 28.99
CA GLU A 184 13.70 -14.54 28.88
C GLU A 184 12.95 -14.41 30.21
N ILE A 185 11.72 -13.89 30.18
CA ILE A 185 10.85 -13.71 31.35
C ILE A 185 9.62 -14.60 31.17
N ASN A 186 9.44 -15.55 32.07
CA ASN A 186 8.31 -16.48 32.06
C ASN A 186 7.46 -16.27 33.32
N GLY A 187 6.19 -15.89 33.19
CA GLY A 187 5.23 -15.73 34.30
C GLY A 187 4.76 -17.09 34.85
N PHE A 188 4.20 -17.92 33.98
CA PHE A 188 3.68 -19.28 34.18
C PHE A 188 2.15 -19.40 34.37
N ASP A 189 1.64 -19.61 35.58
CA ASP A 189 0.19 -19.64 35.81
C ASP A 189 -0.13 -18.48 36.78
N GLY A 190 -1.35 -17.94 36.73
CA GLY A 190 -1.78 -16.80 37.54
C GLY A 190 -1.68 -15.48 36.80
N ASP A 191 -2.30 -14.44 37.36
CA ASP A 191 -2.25 -13.10 36.76
C ASP A 191 -0.92 -12.41 37.10
N ASP A 192 -0.05 -12.29 36.11
CA ASP A 192 1.33 -11.83 36.26
C ASP A 192 1.56 -10.40 35.78
N LEU A 193 2.53 -9.71 36.41
CA LEU A 193 3.06 -8.43 35.95
C LEU A 193 4.50 -8.62 35.51
N LEU A 194 4.75 -8.56 34.20
CA LEU A 194 6.05 -8.83 33.59
C LEU A 194 6.56 -7.58 32.86
N ALA A 195 7.80 -7.19 33.09
CA ALA A 195 8.41 -6.06 32.40
C ALA A 195 9.88 -6.33 32.01
N GLY A 196 10.22 -6.15 30.73
CA GLY A 196 11.57 -6.34 30.18
C GLY A 196 12.57 -5.25 30.63
N LEU A 197 12.12 -4.00 30.62
CA LEU A 197 12.88 -2.77 30.86
C LEU A 197 13.75 -2.33 29.68
N ARG A 198 14.93 -2.92 29.47
CA ARG A 198 15.76 -2.56 28.31
C ARG A 198 16.46 -3.74 27.70
N GLY A 199 16.61 -3.64 26.38
CA GLY A 199 17.29 -4.64 25.57
C GLY A 199 16.30 -5.72 25.16
N ASN A 200 16.63 -6.42 24.09
CA ASN A 200 15.70 -7.31 23.43
C ASN A 200 15.30 -8.53 24.29
N ASP A 201 14.10 -8.49 24.83
CA ASP A 201 13.54 -9.46 25.77
C ASP A 201 12.56 -10.42 25.08
N ASN A 202 12.40 -11.61 25.65
CA ASN A 202 11.32 -12.54 25.33
C ASN A 202 10.45 -12.68 26.58
N ILE A 203 9.21 -12.22 26.53
CA ILE A 203 8.30 -12.16 27.66
C ILE A 203 7.09 -13.06 27.37
N TYR A 204 6.84 -14.01 28.26
CA TYR A 204 5.74 -14.96 28.19
C TYR A 204 4.89 -14.81 29.45
N GLY A 205 3.62 -14.43 29.28
CA GLY A 205 2.63 -14.38 30.35
C GLY A 205 2.42 -15.77 30.95
N GLY A 206 1.86 -16.67 30.14
CA GLY A 206 1.51 -18.01 30.58
C GLY A 206 2.45 -19.18 30.18
N LEU A 207 2.17 -20.38 30.69
CA LEU A 207 2.54 -21.65 30.06
C LEU A 207 1.44 -22.12 29.13
N ASN A 208 1.73 -22.33 27.84
CA ASN A 208 0.90 -22.95 26.79
C ASN A 208 -0.26 -23.82 27.32
N SER A 209 -1.34 -23.19 27.78
CA SER A 209 -2.46 -23.88 28.38
C SER A 209 -3.38 -24.24 27.21
N ASN A 210 -3.46 -25.52 26.90
CA ASN A 210 -4.26 -26.00 25.76
C ASN A 210 -5.78 -25.88 25.99
N PHE A 211 -6.21 -25.17 27.04
CA PHE A 211 -7.60 -25.04 27.42
C PHE A 211 -7.94 -23.54 27.52
N PRO A 212 -9.03 -23.08 26.88
CA PRO A 212 -9.59 -21.77 27.15
C PRO A 212 -9.81 -21.67 28.65
N VAL A 213 -9.11 -20.73 29.26
CA VAL A 213 -9.22 -20.46 30.68
C VAL A 213 -10.40 -19.49 30.82
N GLY A 214 -11.35 -19.79 31.70
CA GLY A 214 -12.56 -18.96 31.79
C GLY A 214 -12.22 -17.49 32.03
N PRO A 215 -13.08 -16.52 31.65
CA PRO A 215 -12.77 -15.10 31.74
C PRO A 215 -12.31 -14.80 33.18
N ASN A 216 -11.18 -14.09 33.33
CA ASN A 216 -10.52 -13.72 34.61
C ASN A 216 -9.54 -14.72 35.27
N ILE A 217 -8.91 -15.64 34.56
CA ILE A 217 -7.71 -16.35 35.08
C ILE A 217 -6.60 -16.28 34.05
N ASP A 218 -5.36 -16.15 34.52
CA ASP A 218 -4.15 -16.00 33.70
C ASP A 218 -4.21 -14.72 32.84
N ARG A 219 -4.65 -13.60 33.45
CA ARG A 219 -4.62 -12.28 32.79
C ARG A 219 -3.35 -11.55 33.11
N ASP A 220 -2.48 -11.48 32.14
CA ASP A 220 -1.15 -10.97 32.31
C ASP A 220 -1.04 -9.53 31.80
N LEU A 221 -0.17 -8.79 32.48
CA LEU A 221 0.19 -7.45 32.10
C LEU A 221 1.67 -7.45 31.70
N LEU A 222 1.91 -7.33 30.40
CA LEU A 222 3.24 -7.41 29.81
C LEU A 222 3.70 -6.04 29.32
N PHE A 223 4.97 -5.75 29.56
CA PHE A 223 5.64 -4.54 29.12
C PHE A 223 7.01 -4.88 28.50
N GLY A 224 7.22 -4.62 27.21
CA GLY A 224 8.55 -4.76 26.58
C GLY A 224 9.48 -3.64 27.04
N ASN A 225 9.01 -2.39 26.89
CA ASN A 225 9.71 -1.14 27.21
C ASN A 225 10.71 -0.70 26.13
N GLU A 226 12.02 -0.77 26.35
CA GLU A 226 13.00 -0.34 25.33
C GLU A 226 13.64 -1.57 24.69
N GLY A 227 13.66 -1.65 23.36
CA GLY A 227 14.36 -2.70 22.61
C GLY A 227 13.39 -3.51 21.76
N ASN A 228 13.93 -4.30 20.83
CA ASN A 228 13.08 -5.12 19.97
C ASN A 228 12.70 -6.39 20.72
N ASP A 229 11.49 -6.44 21.24
CA ASP A 229 11.00 -7.44 22.17
C ASP A 229 10.07 -8.45 21.51
N TYR A 230 9.97 -9.62 22.13
CA TYR A 230 8.98 -10.63 21.81
C TYR A 230 8.04 -10.83 22.99
N LEU A 231 6.75 -10.58 22.80
CA LEU A 231 5.75 -10.68 23.84
C LEU A 231 4.69 -11.71 23.43
N ASN A 232 4.27 -12.55 24.38
CA ASN A 232 3.22 -13.53 24.17
C ASN A 232 2.37 -13.67 25.44
N GLY A 233 1.10 -13.27 25.36
CA GLY A 233 0.14 -13.38 26.46
C GLY A 233 -0.23 -14.84 26.76
N VAL A 234 -0.41 -15.62 25.69
CA VAL A 234 -0.69 -17.06 25.66
C VAL A 234 -2.17 -17.38 25.82
N ALA A 235 -2.73 -17.27 27.02
CA ALA A 235 -4.14 -17.61 27.24
C ALA A 235 -4.69 -16.81 28.41
N GLY A 236 -5.89 -16.26 28.22
CA GLY A 236 -6.51 -15.34 29.16
C GLY A 236 -6.54 -13.93 28.57
N ASP A 237 -7.47 -13.10 29.06
CA ASP A 237 -7.63 -11.72 28.56
C ASP A 237 -6.43 -10.83 28.98
N ASP A 238 -5.42 -10.70 28.12
CA ASP A 238 -4.14 -10.06 28.41
C ASP A 238 -4.09 -8.58 28.03
N LEU A 239 -3.21 -7.84 28.69
CA LEU A 239 -2.90 -6.45 28.35
C LEU A 239 -1.41 -6.29 28.07
N ILE A 240 -1.07 -5.99 26.82
CA ILE A 240 0.30 -5.99 26.34
C ILE A 240 0.68 -4.61 25.81
N PHE A 241 1.81 -4.09 26.29
CA PHE A 241 2.47 -2.89 25.77
C PHE A 241 3.84 -3.28 25.25
N ALA A 242 4.06 -3.18 23.93
CA ALA A 242 5.31 -3.54 23.30
C ALA A 242 6.41 -2.55 23.71
N GLY A 243 6.25 -1.27 23.36
CA GLY A 243 7.03 -0.18 23.93
C GLY A 243 7.71 0.67 22.87
N GLU A 244 9.02 0.81 22.94
CA GLU A 244 9.82 1.49 21.92
C GLU A 244 10.64 0.45 21.16
N ASN A 245 10.78 0.67 19.84
CA ASN A 245 11.49 -0.18 18.88
C ASN A 245 10.61 -1.27 18.27
N ASP A 246 11.12 -1.92 17.22
CA ASP A 246 10.32 -2.82 16.39
C ASP A 246 10.10 -4.17 17.12
N ASP A 247 8.88 -4.38 17.60
CA ASP A 247 8.48 -5.48 18.45
C ASP A 247 7.63 -6.54 17.73
N VAL A 248 7.54 -7.72 18.34
CA VAL A 248 6.64 -8.79 17.90
C VAL A 248 5.77 -9.24 19.06
N VAL A 249 4.46 -9.04 18.93
CA VAL A 249 3.48 -9.33 19.98
C VAL A 249 2.46 -10.36 19.51
N TYR A 250 2.19 -11.33 20.38
CA TYR A 250 1.08 -12.25 20.28
C TYR A 250 0.17 -12.07 21.50
N GLY A 251 -1.12 -11.81 21.29
CA GLY A 251 -2.14 -11.88 22.34
C GLY A 251 -2.27 -13.32 22.82
N GLY A 252 -2.78 -14.18 21.95
CA GLY A 252 -2.79 -15.63 22.14
C GLY A 252 -4.20 -16.18 22.08
N LYS A 253 -4.84 -16.36 23.24
CA LYS A 253 -6.22 -16.84 23.28
C LYS A 253 -7.03 -15.96 24.19
N ASP A 254 -8.33 -15.93 23.90
CA ASP A 254 -9.31 -15.13 24.62
C ASP A 254 -9.13 -13.65 24.25
N ASP A 255 -9.87 -12.72 24.87
CA ASP A 255 -10.01 -11.37 24.31
C ASP A 255 -8.86 -10.45 24.82
N ASP A 256 -7.89 -10.12 23.96
CA ASP A 256 -6.66 -9.42 24.32
C ASP A 256 -6.66 -7.92 23.96
N VAL A 257 -5.83 -7.14 24.65
CA VAL A 257 -5.57 -5.73 24.32
C VAL A 257 -4.07 -5.51 24.09
N ILE A 258 -3.71 -5.10 22.89
CA ILE A 258 -2.33 -4.94 22.44
C ILE A 258 -2.05 -3.49 22.00
N PHE A 259 -0.94 -2.94 22.47
CA PHE A 259 -0.38 -1.66 22.02
C PHE A 259 1.04 -1.89 21.50
N GLY A 260 1.30 -1.59 20.22
CA GLY A 260 2.67 -1.54 19.67
C GLY A 260 3.47 -0.37 20.25
N ASP A 261 2.77 0.74 20.52
CA ASP A 261 3.33 1.99 21.04
C ASP A 261 4.18 2.75 20.02
N LYS A 262 5.49 2.51 19.89
CA LYS A 262 6.38 3.28 19.02
C LYS A 262 7.27 2.40 18.18
N ASN A 263 7.48 2.84 16.94
CA ASN A 263 8.25 2.16 15.89
C ASN A 263 7.41 1.08 15.20
N SER A 264 8.03 0.30 14.30
CA SER A 264 7.28 -0.57 13.39
C SER A 264 7.08 -1.93 14.01
N ASP A 265 5.87 -2.21 14.46
CA ASP A 265 5.55 -3.40 15.24
C ASP A 265 4.82 -4.46 14.42
N THR A 266 4.95 -5.71 14.86
CA THR A 266 4.14 -6.82 14.36
C THR A 266 3.24 -7.33 15.47
N LEU A 267 1.94 -7.09 15.35
CA LEU A 267 0.95 -7.35 16.39
C LEU A 267 -0.06 -8.39 15.92
N ILE A 268 -0.27 -9.44 16.72
CA ILE A 268 -1.09 -10.58 16.34
C ILE A 268 -2.06 -10.90 17.49
N GLY A 269 -3.37 -10.84 17.24
CA GLY A 269 -4.42 -11.23 18.18
C GLY A 269 -4.47 -12.74 18.43
N ASP A 270 -4.59 -13.52 17.35
CA ASP A 270 -4.73 -15.00 17.32
C ASP A 270 -6.17 -15.48 17.51
N GLN A 271 -6.62 -15.81 18.71
CA GLN A 271 -7.99 -16.31 18.94
C GLN A 271 -8.67 -15.46 19.98
N GLY A 272 -9.85 -14.92 19.68
CA GLY A 272 -10.58 -14.06 20.61
C GLY A 272 -11.05 -12.81 19.90
N ASN A 273 -11.82 -11.98 20.58
CA ASN A 273 -12.18 -10.66 20.05
C ASN A 273 -11.15 -9.67 20.58
N ASP A 274 -10.12 -9.44 19.80
CA ASP A 274 -8.94 -8.70 20.20
C ASP A 274 -9.07 -7.21 19.90
N THR A 275 -8.34 -6.40 20.66
CA THR A 275 -8.22 -4.96 20.44
C THR A 275 -6.75 -4.60 20.25
N ILE A 276 -6.38 -4.25 19.02
CA ILE A 276 -5.00 -4.02 18.61
C ILE A 276 -4.82 -2.57 18.15
N TYR A 277 -3.83 -1.89 18.73
CA TYR A 277 -3.38 -0.56 18.32
C TYR A 277 -1.91 -0.62 17.91
N GLY A 278 -1.59 -0.21 16.68
CA GLY A 278 -0.21 -0.05 16.21
C GLY A 278 0.53 0.98 17.04
N GLY A 279 0.02 2.21 17.09
CA GLY A 279 0.62 3.29 17.88
C GLY A 279 0.19 3.43 19.35
N THR A 280 0.69 4.49 20.00
CA THR A 280 0.32 4.84 21.38
C THR A 280 -1.09 5.42 21.53
N LEU A 281 -1.72 5.22 22.69
CA LEU A 281 -2.98 5.92 23.07
C LEU A 281 -2.78 7.39 23.46
N ASN A 282 -1.54 7.87 23.55
CA ASN A 282 -1.25 9.21 24.05
C ASN A 282 -1.23 10.20 22.88
N PRO A 283 -2.27 11.05 22.70
CA PRO A 283 -2.30 12.01 21.60
C PRO A 283 -1.22 13.10 21.72
N PHE A 284 -0.52 13.18 22.86
CA PHE A 284 0.60 14.10 23.08
C PHE A 284 1.98 13.48 22.80
N ASP A 285 2.04 12.17 22.55
CA ASP A 285 3.24 11.44 22.15
C ASP A 285 2.86 10.42 21.05
N PRO A 286 2.40 10.89 19.88
CA PRO A 286 2.03 10.00 18.78
C PRO A 286 3.28 9.28 18.27
N ASP A 287 3.11 8.04 17.81
CA ASP A 287 4.10 7.45 16.94
C ASP A 287 4.06 8.17 15.59
N LEU A 288 5.21 8.65 15.14
CA LEU A 288 5.37 9.38 13.88
C LEU A 288 6.33 8.63 12.94
N THR A 289 6.67 7.39 13.26
CA THR A 289 7.70 6.62 12.57
C THR A 289 7.38 5.14 12.35
N GLY A 290 6.46 4.55 13.12
CA GLY A 290 6.01 3.18 12.97
C GLY A 290 5.15 2.97 11.73
N ASN A 291 5.50 1.95 10.95
CA ASN A 291 4.66 1.36 9.91
C ASN A 291 4.34 -0.04 10.42
N ASP A 292 3.14 -0.25 10.92
CA ASP A 292 2.79 -1.42 11.71
C ASP A 292 2.16 -2.52 10.86
N LEU A 293 2.33 -3.75 11.32
CA LEU A 293 1.73 -4.94 10.74
C LEU A 293 0.81 -5.59 11.77
N LEU A 294 -0.50 -5.50 11.56
CA LEU A 294 -1.52 -5.98 12.48
C LEU A 294 -2.28 -7.17 11.88
N PHE A 295 -2.52 -8.19 12.69
CA PHE A 295 -3.35 -9.35 12.37
C PHE A 295 -4.34 -9.61 13.51
N GLY A 296 -5.64 -9.59 13.24
CA GLY A 296 -6.67 -10.02 14.20
C GLY A 296 -6.71 -11.54 14.31
N LEU A 297 -6.83 -12.18 13.14
CA LEU A 297 -6.93 -13.63 12.92
C LEU A 297 -8.32 -14.18 13.19
N ALA A 298 -8.68 -14.63 14.39
CA ALA A 298 -9.97 -15.30 14.59
C ALA A 298 -10.79 -14.66 15.70
N GLY A 299 -11.90 -14.03 15.34
CA GLY A 299 -12.84 -13.38 16.25
C GLY A 299 -13.36 -12.07 15.66
N ASP A 300 -14.25 -11.38 16.36
CA ASP A 300 -14.72 -10.06 15.94
C ASP A 300 -13.77 -8.99 16.50
N ASP A 301 -12.75 -8.61 15.74
CA ASP A 301 -11.61 -7.82 16.22
C ASP A 301 -11.78 -6.31 16.02
N PHE A 302 -11.06 -5.53 16.84
CA PHE A 302 -10.86 -4.10 16.62
C PHE A 302 -9.38 -3.82 16.34
N LEU A 303 -9.08 -3.25 15.18
CA LEU A 303 -7.71 -2.94 14.77
C LEU A 303 -7.58 -1.46 14.40
N SER A 304 -6.50 -0.83 14.86
CA SER A 304 -6.16 0.56 14.54
C SER A 304 -4.68 0.67 14.21
N GLY A 305 -4.33 1.02 12.98
CA GLY A 305 -2.93 1.24 12.56
C GLY A 305 -2.35 2.48 13.23
N GLY A 306 -2.97 3.63 12.95
CA GLY A 306 -2.74 4.87 13.70
C GLY A 306 -2.11 5.96 12.86
N GLN A 307 -0.79 5.99 12.72
CA GLN A 307 -0.08 6.98 11.91
C GLN A 307 0.91 6.25 11.01
N ASN A 308 1.24 6.87 9.87
CA ASN A 308 2.09 6.33 8.81
C ASN A 308 1.46 5.11 8.12
N GLN A 309 2.25 4.40 7.30
CA GLN A 309 1.73 3.41 6.37
C GLN A 309 1.65 2.04 7.04
N ASP A 310 0.45 1.63 7.40
CA ASP A 310 0.18 0.41 8.14
C ASP A 310 -0.37 -0.68 7.21
N THR A 311 -0.17 -1.94 7.60
CA THR A 311 -0.77 -3.10 6.95
C THR A 311 -1.59 -3.87 7.97
N ILE A 312 -2.89 -3.98 7.72
CA ILE A 312 -3.85 -4.53 8.67
C ILE A 312 -4.64 -5.65 8.01
N ALA A 313 -4.68 -6.80 8.66
CA ALA A 313 -5.56 -7.91 8.31
C ALA A 313 -6.52 -8.21 9.47
N GLY A 314 -7.82 -8.11 9.22
CA GLY A 314 -8.89 -8.47 10.17
C GLY A 314 -8.85 -9.97 10.45
N GLY A 315 -9.26 -10.78 9.48
CA GLY A 315 -9.18 -12.23 9.54
C GLY A 315 -10.57 -12.88 9.41
N ASP A 316 -10.80 -13.92 10.20
CA ASP A 316 -12.10 -14.57 10.34
C ASP A 316 -12.94 -13.84 11.42
N GLY A 317 -14.02 -13.17 11.03
CA GLY A 317 -14.97 -12.56 11.95
C GLY A 317 -15.53 -11.24 11.43
N ASN A 318 -16.33 -10.54 12.23
CA ASN A 318 -16.87 -9.23 11.83
C ASN A 318 -15.97 -8.14 12.42
N ASP A 319 -14.94 -7.77 11.69
CA ASP A 319 -13.89 -6.91 12.20
C ASP A 319 -14.22 -5.43 12.01
N THR A 320 -13.68 -4.60 12.91
CA THR A 320 -13.67 -3.14 12.76
C THR A 320 -12.24 -2.67 12.61
N VAL A 321 -11.89 -2.18 11.42
CA VAL A 321 -10.53 -1.69 11.12
C VAL A 321 -10.54 -0.19 10.89
N ARG A 322 -9.59 0.51 11.50
CA ARG A 322 -9.24 1.91 11.23
C ARG A 322 -7.78 1.99 10.82
N ALA A 323 -7.51 2.24 9.54
CA ALA A 323 -6.15 2.30 9.03
C ALA A 323 -5.40 3.48 9.66
N GLY A 324 -5.97 4.68 9.56
CA GLY A 324 -5.60 5.83 10.38
C GLY A 324 -5.10 6.98 9.54
N LYS A 325 -3.80 7.22 9.53
CA LYS A 325 -3.22 8.23 8.63
C LYS A 325 -2.05 7.62 7.91
N GLY A 326 -2.01 7.71 6.60
CA GLY A 326 -0.96 7.08 5.81
C GLY A 326 -1.57 6.56 4.52
N ASP A 327 -0.74 6.00 3.67
CA ASP A 327 -1.24 5.23 2.53
C ASP A 327 -1.27 3.76 3.00
N ASP A 328 -2.41 3.32 3.52
CA ASP A 328 -2.53 2.08 4.27
C ASP A 328 -3.02 0.90 3.41
N VAL A 329 -2.79 -0.32 3.89
CA VAL A 329 -3.32 -1.55 3.30
C VAL A 329 -4.21 -2.26 4.31
N VAL A 330 -5.48 -2.44 3.97
CA VAL A 330 -6.49 -3.11 4.81
C VAL A 330 -7.05 -4.32 4.08
N LEU A 331 -7.01 -5.46 4.77
CA LEU A 331 -7.58 -6.73 4.34
C LEU A 331 -8.66 -7.16 5.35
N GLY A 332 -9.94 -7.13 4.97
CA GLY A 332 -11.04 -7.58 5.84
C GLY A 332 -11.12 -9.10 5.96
N GLU A 333 -10.72 -9.83 4.92
CA GLU A 333 -10.79 -11.29 4.82
C GLU A 333 -12.21 -11.87 4.92
N SER A 334 -12.63 -12.53 6.01
CA SER A 334 -13.92 -13.24 6.06
C SER A 334 -14.85 -12.66 7.13
N GLY A 335 -16.08 -12.30 6.76
CA GLY A 335 -17.12 -11.81 7.66
C GLY A 335 -17.62 -10.43 7.27
N ASN A 336 -18.59 -9.89 8.01
CA ASN A 336 -19.20 -8.60 7.65
C ASN A 336 -18.43 -7.46 8.34
N ASN A 337 -17.46 -6.90 7.66
CA ASN A 337 -16.49 -5.97 8.23
C ASN A 337 -16.94 -4.52 8.12
N LEU A 338 -16.39 -3.70 9.02
CA LEU A 338 -16.48 -2.25 9.00
C LEU A 338 -15.06 -1.66 8.86
N LEU A 339 -14.74 -1.18 7.66
CA LEU A 339 -13.39 -0.74 7.30
C LEU A 339 -13.36 0.77 7.05
N PHE A 340 -12.33 1.42 7.58
CA PHE A 340 -12.03 2.84 7.36
C PHE A 340 -10.57 2.96 6.91
N GLY A 341 -10.29 3.53 5.73
CA GLY A 341 -8.94 3.96 5.35
C GLY A 341 -8.49 5.20 6.15
N ASP A 342 -9.44 6.11 6.40
CA ASP A 342 -9.28 7.33 7.19
C ASP A 342 -8.54 8.49 6.46
N GLU A 343 -7.24 8.72 6.59
CA GLU A 343 -6.53 9.80 5.87
C GLU A 343 -5.37 9.26 5.02
N GLY A 344 -5.41 9.45 3.70
CA GLY A 344 -4.32 9.12 2.79
C GLY A 344 -4.82 8.27 1.64
N ASN A 345 -3.94 7.72 0.80
CA ASN A 345 -4.38 6.92 -0.35
C ASN A 345 -4.37 5.45 0.04
N ASP A 346 -5.53 4.92 0.38
CA ASP A 346 -5.63 3.61 1.00
C ASP A 346 -5.97 2.51 -0.01
N THR A 347 -5.50 1.30 0.26
CA THR A 347 -5.89 0.08 -0.45
C THR A 347 -6.71 -0.79 0.49
N ILE A 348 -7.99 -1.00 0.17
CA ILE A 348 -8.92 -1.75 1.00
C ILE A 348 -9.48 -2.93 0.21
N CYS A 349 -9.26 -4.14 0.71
CA CYS A 349 -9.79 -5.38 0.15
C CYS A 349 -10.70 -6.03 1.21
N CYS A 350 -12.01 -5.97 1.02
CA CYS A 350 -12.95 -6.39 2.08
C CYS A 350 -12.97 -7.90 2.24
N GLY A 351 -13.07 -8.64 1.13
CA GLY A 351 -13.00 -10.10 1.13
C GLY A 351 -14.37 -10.74 0.99
N ASP A 352 -14.71 -11.71 1.83
CA ASP A 352 -16.01 -12.38 1.83
C ASP A 352 -16.91 -11.75 2.91
N GLY A 353 -18.13 -11.32 2.60
CA GLY A 353 -19.06 -10.79 3.60
C GLY A 353 -19.96 -9.68 3.07
N GLU A 354 -20.94 -9.23 3.85
CA GLU A 354 -21.61 -7.94 3.54
C GLU A 354 -20.85 -6.83 4.27
N ASP A 355 -19.92 -6.20 3.57
CA ASP A 355 -18.97 -5.24 4.13
C ASP A 355 -19.48 -3.79 4.04
N THR A 356 -18.97 -2.95 4.95
CA THR A 356 -19.16 -1.50 4.88
C THR A 356 -17.80 -0.81 4.91
N VAL A 357 -17.49 -0.05 3.86
CA VAL A 357 -16.19 0.61 3.70
C VAL A 357 -16.33 2.10 3.49
N TYR A 358 -15.46 2.84 4.17
CA TYR A 358 -15.19 4.24 3.91
C TYR A 358 -13.71 4.37 3.54
N GLY A 359 -13.41 4.86 2.33
CA GLY A 359 -12.07 5.24 1.91
C GLY A 359 -11.48 6.25 2.90
N ASP A 360 -12.04 7.46 2.93
CA ASP A 360 -11.67 8.45 3.95
C ASP A 360 -12.52 8.45 5.24
N ILE A 361 -12.10 9.28 6.19
CA ILE A 361 -12.83 9.67 7.40
C ILE A 361 -14.30 10.05 7.12
N GLY A 362 -15.23 9.13 7.39
CA GLY A 362 -16.68 9.34 7.25
C GLY A 362 -17.18 10.69 7.82
N SER A 363 -17.27 11.69 6.94
CA SER A 363 -17.71 13.08 7.12
C SER A 363 -17.86 13.62 8.57
N ARG A 364 -16.79 13.68 9.36
CA ARG A 364 -16.82 14.36 10.68
C ARG A 364 -15.67 15.32 11.00
N LEU A 365 -14.62 15.41 10.19
CA LEU A 365 -13.60 16.44 10.36
C LEU A 365 -13.73 17.57 9.31
N PRO A 366 -13.32 18.80 9.65
CA PRO A 366 -13.66 19.98 8.86
C PRO A 366 -12.69 20.16 7.68
N VAL A 367 -13.25 20.12 6.46
CA VAL A 367 -12.87 20.87 5.24
C VAL A 367 -11.43 21.41 5.25
N GLY A 368 -10.50 20.73 4.56
CA GLY A 368 -9.20 21.32 4.22
C GLY A 368 -8.03 20.38 3.93
N SER A 369 -8.09 19.10 4.27
CA SER A 369 -7.30 18.06 3.60
C SER A 369 -8.00 17.73 2.29
N ALA A 370 -7.26 17.60 1.19
CA ALA A 370 -7.79 16.85 0.06
C ALA A 370 -7.89 15.40 0.54
N GLY A 371 -8.99 14.73 0.26
CA GLY A 371 -9.14 13.31 0.57
C GLY A 371 -8.13 12.43 -0.18
N GLY A 372 -8.15 11.15 0.18
CA GLY A 372 -7.37 10.08 -0.39
C GLY A 372 -7.58 9.87 -1.89
N GLN A 373 -6.81 8.98 -2.49
CA GLN A 373 -7.19 8.38 -3.77
C GLN A 373 -7.25 6.89 -3.49
N ASP A 374 -8.43 6.44 -3.12
CA ASP A 374 -8.58 5.13 -2.50
C ASP A 374 -8.86 4.06 -3.54
N GLN A 375 -8.33 2.87 -3.27
CA GLN A 375 -8.60 1.66 -4.03
C GLN A 375 -9.41 0.71 -3.15
N ILE A 376 -10.72 0.66 -3.41
CA ILE A 376 -11.67 -0.12 -2.61
C ILE A 376 -12.20 -1.27 -3.45
N CYS A 377 -12.14 -2.47 -2.89
CA CYS A 377 -12.67 -3.67 -3.53
C CYS A 377 -13.57 -4.46 -2.56
N GLY A 378 -14.85 -4.58 -2.89
CA GLY A 378 -15.90 -5.23 -2.10
C GLY A 378 -15.68 -6.73 -1.92
N GLY A 379 -15.24 -7.43 -2.98
CA GLY A 379 -15.08 -8.87 -2.93
C GLY A 379 -16.42 -9.62 -3.09
N LEU A 380 -16.72 -10.58 -2.22
CA LEU A 380 -17.95 -11.36 -2.29
C LEU A 380 -19.00 -10.85 -1.30
N GLY A 381 -20.17 -10.43 -1.76
CA GLY A 381 -21.30 -10.10 -0.89
C GLY A 381 -22.10 -8.93 -1.40
N ASN A 382 -22.94 -8.33 -0.56
CA ASN A 382 -23.67 -7.12 -0.94
C ASN A 382 -23.08 -5.97 -0.12
N ASP A 383 -22.17 -5.23 -0.73
CA ASP A 383 -21.31 -4.30 -0.03
C ASP A 383 -21.82 -2.87 -0.11
N LEU A 384 -21.45 -2.08 0.90
CA LEU A 384 -21.70 -0.65 0.94
C LEU A 384 -20.38 0.10 0.95
N LEU A 385 -20.03 0.68 -0.20
CA LEU A 385 -18.71 1.25 -0.46
C LEU A 385 -18.80 2.76 -0.67
N PHE A 386 -18.01 3.52 0.07
CA PHE A 386 -17.88 4.98 -0.06
C PHE A 386 -16.42 5.35 -0.35
N GLY A 387 -16.13 5.94 -1.52
CA GLY A 387 -14.82 6.54 -1.81
C GLY A 387 -14.57 7.76 -0.91
N ASN A 388 -15.52 8.70 -0.93
CA ASN A 388 -15.55 9.98 -0.20
C ASN A 388 -14.86 11.15 -0.92
N GLU A 389 -13.71 11.66 -0.46
CA GLU A 389 -13.08 12.82 -1.12
C GLU A 389 -11.86 12.33 -1.92
N GLY A 390 -11.66 12.87 -3.12
CA GLY A 390 -10.50 12.55 -3.94
C GLY A 390 -10.84 11.59 -5.09
N GLN A 391 -9.84 11.19 -5.88
CA GLN A 391 -10.10 10.43 -7.11
C GLN A 391 -10.04 8.94 -6.82
N ASP A 392 -11.20 8.35 -6.54
CA ASP A 392 -11.29 7.01 -6.00
C ASP A 392 -11.54 5.96 -7.09
N THR A 393 -11.07 4.74 -6.85
CA THR A 393 -11.45 3.54 -7.61
C THR A 393 -12.20 2.60 -6.68
N VAL A 394 -13.49 2.43 -6.95
CA VAL A 394 -14.39 1.60 -6.14
C VAL A 394 -14.93 0.45 -6.99
N ASN A 395 -14.62 -0.78 -6.61
CA ASN A 395 -15.09 -2.00 -7.25
C ASN A 395 -15.97 -2.80 -6.29
N GLY A 396 -17.22 -3.10 -6.66
CA GLY A 396 -18.14 -3.94 -5.89
C GLY A 396 -17.84 -5.44 -6.00
N ASP A 397 -17.15 -5.85 -7.07
CA ASP A 397 -16.89 -7.26 -7.37
C ASP A 397 -18.15 -8.12 -7.51
N ALA A 398 -18.53 -8.92 -6.52
CA ALA A 398 -19.57 -9.94 -6.67
C ALA A 398 -20.67 -9.85 -5.60
N GLY A 399 -21.72 -9.13 -5.93
CA GLY A 399 -23.07 -9.31 -5.44
C GLY A 399 -23.89 -8.08 -5.81
N ASN A 400 -24.86 -7.67 -4.99
CA ASN A 400 -25.66 -6.48 -5.29
C ASN A 400 -25.14 -5.31 -4.47
N ASP A 401 -24.23 -4.55 -5.05
CA ASP A 401 -23.41 -3.61 -4.30
C ASP A 401 -23.97 -2.19 -4.38
N THR A 402 -23.64 -1.37 -3.39
CA THR A 402 -24.00 0.04 -3.34
C THR A 402 -22.74 0.88 -3.26
N LEU A 403 -22.42 1.53 -4.37
CA LEU A 403 -21.19 2.30 -4.56
C LEU A 403 -21.50 3.81 -4.60
N TYR A 404 -20.76 4.55 -3.77
CA TYR A 404 -20.72 6.00 -3.73
C TYR A 404 -19.30 6.46 -4.03
N GLY A 405 -19.12 7.25 -5.10
CA GLY A 405 -17.83 7.87 -5.44
C GLY A 405 -17.52 8.96 -4.42
N GLY A 406 -18.28 10.05 -4.49
CA GLY A 406 -18.20 11.13 -3.52
C GLY A 406 -17.84 12.44 -4.19
N LYS A 407 -16.69 13.02 -3.87
CA LYS A 407 -16.21 14.24 -4.54
C LYS A 407 -14.99 13.92 -5.37
N ASP A 408 -14.82 14.70 -6.45
CA ASP A 408 -13.73 14.62 -7.42
C ASP A 408 -14.03 13.57 -8.52
N GLU A 409 -13.06 13.13 -9.33
CA GLU A 409 -13.35 12.30 -10.51
C GLU A 409 -13.13 10.82 -10.21
N ASP A 410 -14.22 10.08 -10.01
CA ASP A 410 -14.17 8.69 -9.52
C ASP A 410 -14.33 7.64 -10.62
N SER A 411 -13.91 6.41 -10.33
CA SER A 411 -14.15 5.22 -11.15
C SER A 411 -14.90 4.16 -10.35
N LEU A 412 -16.17 3.93 -10.68
CA LEU A 412 -17.02 2.93 -10.02
C LEU A 412 -17.28 1.74 -10.94
N LEU A 413 -17.01 0.55 -10.44
CA LEU A 413 -17.26 -0.73 -11.10
C LEU A 413 -18.23 -1.54 -10.21
N GLY A 414 -19.46 -1.76 -10.65
CA GLY A 414 -20.46 -2.56 -9.91
C GLY A 414 -20.05 -4.03 -9.83
N GLY A 415 -19.79 -4.64 -10.99
CA GLY A 415 -19.29 -5.99 -11.06
C GLY A 415 -20.40 -6.98 -11.39
N ALA A 416 -20.65 -7.95 -10.51
CA ALA A 416 -21.56 -9.05 -10.74
C ALA A 416 -22.74 -9.06 -9.76
N GLY A 417 -23.82 -8.37 -10.12
CA GLY A 417 -25.14 -8.47 -9.54
C GLY A 417 -25.95 -7.24 -9.93
N ASP A 418 -27.04 -6.96 -9.22
CA ASP A 418 -27.88 -5.80 -9.48
C ASP A 418 -27.35 -4.59 -8.67
N ASP A 419 -26.49 -3.77 -9.27
CA ASP A 419 -25.70 -2.78 -8.53
C ASP A 419 -26.32 -1.38 -8.51
N PHE A 420 -26.02 -0.60 -7.46
CA PHE A 420 -26.34 0.82 -7.34
C PHE A 420 -25.07 1.65 -7.42
N LEU A 421 -24.96 2.52 -8.43
CA LEU A 421 -23.79 3.36 -8.66
C LEU A 421 -24.17 4.84 -8.62
N PHE A 422 -23.54 5.58 -7.71
CA PHE A 422 -23.68 7.03 -7.62
C PHE A 422 -22.30 7.70 -7.49
N GLY A 423 -21.83 8.32 -8.58
CA GLY A 423 -20.56 9.07 -8.58
C GLY A 423 -20.58 10.31 -7.69
N ASP A 424 -21.76 10.93 -7.52
CA ASP A 424 -21.95 12.18 -6.76
C ASP A 424 -21.22 13.39 -7.38
N GLU A 425 -20.47 14.20 -6.61
CA GLU A 425 -19.84 15.44 -7.10
C GLU A 425 -18.58 15.18 -7.94
N GLY A 426 -18.71 14.98 -9.25
CA GLY A 426 -17.57 14.55 -10.06
C GLY A 426 -17.86 14.40 -11.54
N ASN A 427 -16.80 14.26 -12.34
CA ASN A 427 -16.97 13.71 -13.70
C ASN A 427 -16.56 12.24 -13.67
N ASP A 428 -17.48 11.41 -13.20
CA ASP A 428 -17.14 10.03 -12.84
C ASP A 428 -17.25 9.07 -14.02
N THR A 429 -16.52 7.97 -13.93
CA THR A 429 -16.66 6.82 -14.83
C THR A 429 -17.41 5.71 -14.12
N LEU A 430 -18.53 5.27 -14.68
CA LEU A 430 -19.39 4.24 -14.08
C LEU A 430 -19.49 3.03 -15.02
N ILE A 431 -19.28 1.84 -14.47
CA ILE A 431 -19.40 0.56 -15.17
C ILE A 431 -20.31 -0.33 -14.30
N GLY A 432 -21.46 -0.74 -14.83
CA GLY A 432 -22.40 -1.56 -14.07
C GLY A 432 -21.93 -3.01 -13.96
N GLY A 433 -21.49 -3.58 -15.09
CA GLY A 433 -21.07 -4.98 -15.18
C GLY A 433 -22.22 -5.90 -15.60
N THR A 434 -22.47 -6.94 -14.82
CA THR A 434 -23.52 -7.93 -15.11
C THR A 434 -24.64 -7.89 -14.09
N GLY A 435 -25.83 -7.49 -14.53
CA GLY A 435 -27.05 -7.54 -13.73
C GLY A 435 -27.98 -6.45 -14.19
N ASN A 436 -28.93 -6.04 -13.35
CA ASN A 436 -29.81 -4.91 -13.60
C ASN A 436 -29.32 -3.70 -12.82
N ASP A 437 -28.41 -2.94 -13.42
CA ASP A 437 -27.68 -1.92 -12.69
C ASP A 437 -28.44 -0.60 -12.65
N ARG A 438 -28.16 0.21 -11.63
CA ARG A 438 -28.80 1.50 -11.40
C ARG A 438 -27.78 2.62 -11.27
N PHE A 439 -27.74 3.46 -12.30
CA PHE A 439 -26.88 4.65 -12.35
C PHE A 439 -27.64 5.90 -11.91
N ILE A 440 -27.12 6.65 -10.94
CA ILE A 440 -27.80 7.82 -10.38
C ILE A 440 -27.25 9.12 -10.96
N LEU A 441 -28.14 9.96 -11.48
CA LEU A 441 -27.80 11.26 -12.07
C LEU A 441 -28.57 12.39 -11.38
N GLY A 442 -27.88 13.51 -11.16
CA GLY A 442 -28.43 14.68 -10.48
C GLY A 442 -28.01 16.02 -11.10
N LEU A 443 -28.68 17.09 -10.68
CA LEU A 443 -28.27 18.44 -11.07
C LEU A 443 -27.04 18.87 -10.27
N ASP A 444 -26.10 19.50 -10.97
CA ASP A 444 -24.92 20.15 -10.38
C ASP A 444 -23.98 19.22 -9.62
N LEU A 445 -24.04 17.92 -9.94
CA LEU A 445 -23.16 16.88 -9.43
C LEU A 445 -21.95 16.69 -10.34
N GLY A 446 -22.16 16.72 -11.64
CA GLY A 446 -21.08 16.80 -12.62
C GLY A 446 -21.52 16.16 -13.92
N SER A 447 -20.60 15.55 -14.65
CA SER A 447 -20.91 14.89 -15.93
C SER A 447 -20.34 13.48 -16.00
N GLU A 448 -21.20 12.50 -15.79
CA GLU A 448 -20.86 11.10 -15.65
C GLU A 448 -20.60 10.45 -17.03
N THR A 449 -19.72 9.46 -17.08
CA THR A 449 -19.44 8.63 -18.25
C THR A 449 -19.81 7.18 -17.93
N ILE A 450 -20.88 6.68 -18.53
CA ILE A 450 -21.35 5.30 -18.32
C ILE A 450 -20.92 4.44 -19.51
N LEU A 451 -20.14 3.39 -19.24
CA LEU A 451 -19.43 2.66 -20.30
C LEU A 451 -20.18 1.48 -20.91
N ASP A 452 -21.07 0.82 -20.16
CA ASP A 452 -21.65 -0.48 -20.53
C ASP A 452 -23.18 -0.58 -20.39
N PHE A 453 -23.87 0.55 -20.20
CA PHE A 453 -25.32 0.62 -20.02
C PHE A 453 -26.12 -0.26 -21.01
N GLN A 454 -26.85 -1.23 -20.46
CA GLN A 454 -27.70 -2.18 -21.16
C GLN A 454 -29.16 -1.73 -21.13
N TYR A 455 -29.60 -1.04 -22.18
CA TYR A 455 -30.99 -0.58 -22.32
C TYR A 455 -32.02 -1.72 -22.17
N GLY A 456 -33.09 -1.46 -21.41
CA GLY A 456 -34.11 -2.46 -21.09
C GLY A 456 -33.73 -3.49 -20.02
N LEU A 457 -32.51 -3.43 -19.48
CA LEU A 457 -32.05 -4.18 -18.32
C LEU A 457 -31.71 -3.18 -17.19
N ASP A 458 -30.76 -2.30 -17.46
CA ASP A 458 -30.28 -1.28 -16.53
C ASP A 458 -31.26 -0.10 -16.44
N SER A 459 -31.08 0.70 -15.40
CA SER A 459 -31.89 1.88 -15.16
C SER A 459 -31.09 3.10 -14.73
N ILE A 460 -31.64 4.27 -15.02
CA ILE A 460 -31.10 5.57 -14.62
C ILE A 460 -32.03 6.16 -13.56
N GLY A 461 -31.52 6.32 -12.34
CA GLY A 461 -32.21 7.05 -11.28
C GLY A 461 -31.99 8.55 -11.42
N LEU A 462 -33.07 9.34 -11.35
CA LEU A 462 -32.98 10.81 -11.38
C LEU A 462 -33.27 11.39 -10.00
N ILE A 463 -32.35 12.22 -9.48
CA ILE A 463 -32.52 12.94 -8.22
C ILE A 463 -32.65 14.45 -8.43
N GLY A 464 -32.77 15.23 -7.35
CA GLY A 464 -32.90 16.69 -7.44
C GLY A 464 -34.21 17.19 -8.07
N GLY A 465 -35.25 16.34 -8.11
CA GLY A 465 -36.55 16.66 -8.71
C GLY A 465 -36.57 16.61 -10.25
N LEU A 466 -35.52 16.07 -10.87
CA LEU A 466 -35.48 15.79 -12.30
C LEU A 466 -36.51 14.73 -12.68
N ASN A 467 -37.04 14.85 -13.89
CA ASN A 467 -37.84 13.82 -14.53
C ASN A 467 -37.55 13.75 -16.03
N PHE A 468 -37.91 12.62 -16.65
CA PHE A 468 -37.65 12.34 -18.06
C PHE A 468 -38.09 13.46 -19.02
N SER A 469 -39.20 14.16 -18.74
CA SER A 469 -39.70 15.22 -19.63
C SER A 469 -38.80 16.47 -19.68
N GLN A 470 -37.87 16.60 -18.73
CA GLN A 470 -36.89 17.68 -18.68
C GLN A 470 -35.60 17.33 -19.40
N LEU A 471 -35.42 16.08 -19.84
CA LEU A 471 -34.20 15.58 -20.47
C LEU A 471 -34.24 15.72 -21.99
N SER A 472 -33.07 15.97 -22.56
CA SER A 472 -32.76 15.96 -23.98
C SER A 472 -31.74 14.87 -24.24
N ILE A 473 -32.14 13.84 -24.98
CA ILE A 473 -31.32 12.66 -25.29
C ILE A 473 -30.86 12.79 -26.74
N VAL A 474 -29.56 12.96 -26.95
CA VAL A 474 -28.98 13.31 -28.26
C VAL A 474 -27.81 12.40 -28.57
N ALA A 475 -27.78 11.84 -29.78
CA ALA A 475 -26.64 11.08 -30.26
C ALA A 475 -25.46 12.01 -30.60
N GLU A 476 -24.26 11.65 -30.14
CA GLU A 476 -23.00 12.27 -30.50
C GLU A 476 -21.97 11.18 -30.81
N ASN A 477 -21.53 11.09 -32.06
CA ASN A 477 -20.69 9.99 -32.56
C ASN A 477 -21.32 8.61 -32.28
N SER A 478 -20.64 7.74 -31.53
CA SER A 478 -21.13 6.44 -31.07
C SER A 478 -21.77 6.49 -29.68
N SER A 479 -21.83 7.66 -29.04
CA SER A 479 -22.35 7.84 -27.69
C SER A 479 -23.69 8.56 -27.67
N THR A 480 -24.38 8.48 -26.54
CA THR A 480 -25.61 9.23 -26.26
C THR A 480 -25.37 10.20 -25.12
N LEU A 481 -25.70 11.47 -25.34
CA LEU A 481 -25.64 12.51 -24.31
C LEU A 481 -27.02 12.71 -23.68
N ILE A 482 -27.06 12.70 -22.36
CA ILE A 482 -28.24 13.03 -21.56
C ILE A 482 -28.05 14.45 -21.02
N ARG A 483 -28.87 15.38 -21.50
CA ARG A 483 -28.79 16.80 -21.11
C ARG A 483 -30.08 17.30 -20.49
N VAL A 484 -29.99 18.37 -19.72
CA VAL A 484 -31.18 19.10 -19.27
C VAL A 484 -31.65 20.07 -20.36
N THR A 485 -32.90 19.97 -20.81
CA THR A 485 -33.45 20.71 -21.97
C THR A 485 -33.40 22.23 -21.81
N GLY A 486 -33.52 22.74 -20.57
CA GLY A 486 -33.54 24.18 -20.29
C GLY A 486 -32.16 24.81 -20.13
N SER A 487 -31.28 24.18 -19.36
CA SER A 487 -29.93 24.71 -19.06
C SER A 487 -28.87 24.26 -20.06
N GLY A 488 -29.08 23.12 -20.74
CA GLY A 488 -28.07 22.48 -21.60
C GLY A 488 -26.99 21.70 -20.84
N GLN A 489 -27.08 21.66 -19.49
CA GLN A 489 -26.20 20.90 -18.62
C GLN A 489 -26.14 19.44 -19.09
N LEU A 490 -24.92 18.92 -19.21
CA LEU A 490 -24.67 17.50 -19.43
C LEU A 490 -24.78 16.81 -18.07
N LEU A 491 -25.59 15.75 -18.03
CA LEU A 491 -25.61 14.79 -16.94
C LEU A 491 -24.66 13.67 -17.40
N ALA A 492 -25.17 12.58 -17.96
CA ALA A 492 -24.31 11.49 -18.42
C ALA A 492 -23.99 11.50 -19.94
N THR A 493 -22.87 10.87 -20.27
CA THR A 493 -22.54 10.31 -21.58
C THR A 493 -22.61 8.78 -21.52
N LEU A 494 -23.53 8.17 -22.27
CA LEU A 494 -23.61 6.72 -22.44
C LEU A 494 -22.77 6.27 -23.64
N SER A 495 -21.76 5.44 -23.40
CA SER A 495 -20.86 4.96 -24.45
C SER A 495 -21.48 3.82 -25.25
N ASN A 496 -21.39 3.90 -26.59
CA ASN A 496 -21.87 2.86 -27.52
C ASN A 496 -23.37 2.53 -27.44
N VAL A 497 -24.18 3.34 -26.75
CA VAL A 497 -25.63 3.20 -26.70
C VAL A 497 -26.30 4.13 -27.71
N PRO A 498 -27.19 3.64 -28.60
CA PRO A 498 -27.88 4.50 -29.54
C PRO A 498 -29.00 5.30 -28.85
N ALA A 499 -29.05 6.61 -29.08
CA ALA A 499 -30.02 7.51 -28.44
C ALA A 499 -31.49 7.11 -28.66
N SER A 500 -31.82 6.41 -29.75
CA SER A 500 -33.16 5.91 -30.03
C SER A 500 -33.58 4.71 -29.18
N ALA A 501 -32.64 4.03 -28.53
CA ALA A 501 -32.92 2.90 -27.64
C ALA A 501 -33.29 3.35 -26.22
N ILE A 502 -32.86 4.56 -25.82
CA ILE A 502 -33.19 5.12 -24.52
C ILE A 502 -34.61 5.70 -24.54
N THR A 503 -35.42 5.27 -23.58
CA THR A 503 -36.83 5.64 -23.44
C THR A 503 -37.17 5.98 -22.01
N ALA A 504 -38.40 6.44 -21.76
CA ALA A 504 -38.85 6.77 -20.41
C ALA A 504 -38.88 5.58 -19.44
N THR A 505 -38.85 4.33 -19.92
CA THR A 505 -38.85 3.14 -19.04
C THR A 505 -37.48 2.84 -18.46
N ASP A 506 -36.41 3.33 -19.09
CA ASP A 506 -35.05 3.19 -18.60
C ASP A 506 -34.78 4.17 -17.44
N PHE A 507 -35.71 5.08 -17.13
CA PHE A 507 -35.58 6.02 -16.03
C PHE A 507 -36.51 5.63 -14.87
N THR A 508 -35.93 5.51 -13.69
CA THR A 508 -36.65 5.22 -12.46
C THR A 508 -36.68 6.46 -11.57
N PHE A 509 -37.80 6.69 -10.90
CA PHE A 509 -37.89 7.74 -9.88
C PHE A 509 -37.35 7.18 -8.56
N LEU A 510 -36.48 7.96 -7.91
CA LEU A 510 -36.04 7.74 -6.52
C LEU A 510 -36.92 8.55 -5.57
#